data_AF-A0A3A6N830-F1
#
_entry.id   AF-A0A3A6N830-F1
#
_cell.length_a   1.000
_cell.length_b   1.000
_cell.length_c   1.000
_cell.angle_alpha   90.00
_cell.angle_beta   90.00
_cell.angle_gamma   90.00
#
_symmetry.space_group_name_H-M   'P 1'
#
loop_
_entity.id
_entity.type
_entity.pdbx_description
1 polymer ?
#
loop_
_entity_poly.entity_id
_entity_poly.type
_entity_poly.pdbx_seq_one_letter_code
_entity_poly.pdbx_strand_id
1 'polypeptide(L)'
;MSVKQMAGQMPADNQQELRRIATEKLRLAKRFCELTAEQRAVISALPSEEAFVRMDALVKERQRCMDEFDRLSELATNLAIIESKATDGELRAISDELKTVLRDAAKLDTANKEALLAQREAMLKLIEQLKQGKQALGAYGRQGGSEAAFVDKNK
;
A
#
# COMPACT_ATOMS: atom_id res chain seq x y z
N MET A 1 -30.57 7.13 51.19
CA MET A 1 -30.04 8.18 50.29
C MET A 1 -29.50 7.50 49.05
N SER A 2 -30.16 7.68 47.90
CA SER A 2 -29.78 7.03 46.63
C SER A 2 -29.06 8.06 45.76
N VAL A 3 -27.78 7.83 45.51
CA VAL A 3 -26.98 8.63 44.57
C VAL A 3 -27.36 8.13 43.17
N LYS A 4 -28.23 8.87 42.49
CA LYS A 4 -28.43 8.71 41.04
C LYS A 4 -27.08 9.01 40.36
N GLN A 5 -26.43 7.97 39.85
CA GLN A 5 -25.38 8.12 38.85
C GLN A 5 -26.02 8.79 37.62
N MET A 6 -25.82 10.10 37.47
CA MET A 6 -26.15 10.77 36.22
C MET A 6 -25.14 10.27 35.19
N ALA A 7 -25.58 9.40 34.29
CA ALA A 7 -24.90 9.15 33.04
C ALA A 7 -24.79 10.50 32.31
N GLY A 8 -23.62 11.13 32.37
CA GLY A 8 -23.35 12.39 31.69
C GLY A 8 -23.48 12.17 30.19
N GLN A 9 -24.42 12.88 29.56
CA GLN A 9 -24.44 13.02 28.11
C GLN A 9 -23.22 13.85 27.71
N MET A 10 -22.50 13.38 26.70
CA MET A 10 -21.37 14.10 26.11
C MET A 10 -21.80 15.50 25.64
N PRO A 11 -21.02 16.57 25.91
CA PRO A 11 -21.26 17.92 25.40
C PRO A 11 -21.50 17.90 23.89
N ALA A 12 -22.43 18.73 23.42
CA ALA A 12 -22.81 18.79 22.00
C ALA A 12 -21.59 19.09 21.10
N ASP A 13 -20.68 19.94 21.55
CA ASP A 13 -19.45 20.30 20.83
C ASP A 13 -18.52 19.08 20.65
N ASN A 14 -18.39 18.25 21.69
CA ASN A 14 -17.58 17.01 21.62
C ASN A 14 -18.23 15.97 20.70
N GLN A 15 -19.57 15.87 20.68
CA GLN A 15 -20.28 14.99 19.74
C GLN A 15 -20.11 15.44 18.29
N GLN A 16 -20.23 16.74 18.04
CA GLN A 16 -20.03 17.31 16.71
C GLN A 16 -18.59 17.09 16.21
N GLU A 17 -17.60 17.29 17.08
CA GLU A 17 -16.19 17.07 16.74
C GLU A 17 -15.89 15.59 16.48
N LEU A 18 -16.47 14.66 17.26
CA LEU A 18 -16.35 13.23 16.99
C LEU A 18 -16.97 12.84 15.65
N ARG A 19 -18.12 13.41 15.27
CA ARG A 19 -18.72 13.18 13.94
C ARG A 19 -17.83 13.72 12.82
N ARG A 20 -17.24 14.90 13.00
CA ARG A 20 -16.27 15.48 12.06
C ARG A 20 -15.06 14.57 11.87
N ILE A 21 -14.45 14.13 12.98
CA ILE A 21 -13.31 13.22 12.96
C ILE A 21 -13.67 11.88 12.31
N ALA A 22 -14.82 11.28 12.65
CA ALA A 22 -15.26 10.01 12.07
C ALA A 22 -15.48 10.12 10.55
N THR A 23 -16.09 11.22 10.10
CA THR A 23 -16.30 11.50 8.68
C THR A 23 -14.98 11.66 7.93
N GLU A 24 -14.04 12.40 8.51
CA GLU A 24 -12.72 12.60 7.90
C GLU A 24 -11.91 11.30 7.84
N LYS A 25 -11.98 10.47 8.89
CA LYS A 25 -11.38 9.13 8.88
C LYS A 25 -11.97 8.25 7.78
N LEU A 26 -13.28 8.29 7.57
CA LEU A 26 -13.92 7.57 6.47
C LEU A 26 -13.45 8.07 5.10
N ARG A 27 -13.33 9.39 4.92
CA ARG A 27 -12.78 9.99 3.70
C ARG A 27 -11.36 9.52 3.41
N LEU A 28 -10.49 9.52 4.42
CA LEU A 28 -9.11 9.03 4.32
C LEU A 28 -9.05 7.53 4.00
N ALA A 29 -9.89 6.72 4.63
CA ALA A 29 -9.95 5.28 4.35
C ALA A 29 -10.41 4.98 2.92
N LYS A 30 -11.39 5.75 2.40
CA LYS A 30 -11.80 5.66 1.00
C LYS A 30 -10.65 6.02 0.06
N ARG A 31 -9.94 7.13 0.34
CA ARG A 31 -8.76 7.52 -0.45
C ARG A 31 -7.66 6.47 -0.40
N PHE A 32 -7.41 5.87 0.76
CA PHE A 32 -6.46 4.76 0.91
C PHE A 32 -6.85 3.57 0.03
N CYS A 33 -8.13 3.21 -0.01
CA CYS A 33 -8.64 2.13 -0.86
C CYS A 33 -8.45 2.45 -2.36
N GLU A 34 -8.75 3.68 -2.78
CA GLU A 34 -8.52 4.15 -4.16
C GLU A 34 -7.04 4.06 -4.54
N LEU A 35 -6.15 4.59 -3.70
CA LEU A 35 -4.69 4.53 -3.92
C LEU A 35 -4.21 3.08 -4.04
N THR A 36 -4.76 2.18 -3.23
CA THR A 36 -4.43 0.74 -3.29
C THR A 36 -4.92 0.12 -4.60
N ALA A 37 -6.10 0.51 -5.10
CA ALA A 37 -6.57 0.09 -6.40
C ALA A 37 -5.72 0.67 -7.55
N GLU A 38 -5.29 1.93 -7.46
CA GLU A 38 -4.38 2.55 -8.43
C GLU A 38 -3.02 1.84 -8.48
N GLN A 39 -2.48 1.45 -7.31
CA GLN A 39 -1.24 0.66 -7.22
C GLN A 39 -1.35 -0.65 -8.01
N ARG A 40 -2.52 -1.31 -8.02
CA ARG A 40 -2.73 -2.55 -8.80
C ARG A 40 -2.43 -2.35 -10.28
N ALA A 41 -2.91 -1.25 -10.86
CA ALA A 41 -2.71 -0.94 -12.28
C ALA A 41 -1.23 -0.63 -12.58
N VAL A 42 -0.52 0.01 -11.64
CA VAL A 42 0.90 0.33 -11.80
C VAL A 42 1.77 -0.93 -11.69
N ILE A 43 1.42 -1.90 -10.84
CA ILE A 43 2.18 -3.15 -10.67
C ILE A 43 2.31 -3.91 -11.99
N SER A 44 1.26 -3.93 -12.84
CA SER A 44 1.33 -4.58 -14.15
C SER A 44 2.27 -3.90 -15.15
N ALA A 45 2.59 -2.61 -14.95
CA ALA A 45 3.49 -1.84 -15.81
C ALA A 45 4.95 -1.83 -15.34
N LEU A 46 5.25 -2.45 -14.18
CA LEU A 46 6.62 -2.66 -13.74
C LEU A 46 7.35 -3.66 -14.66
N PRO A 47 8.66 -3.48 -14.91
CA PRO A 47 9.58 -2.58 -14.22
C PRO A 47 9.89 -1.27 -14.99
N SER A 48 8.94 -0.69 -15.71
CA SER A 48 9.20 0.59 -16.42
C SER A 48 9.52 1.74 -15.45
N GLU A 49 10.36 2.68 -15.87
CA GLU A 49 10.74 3.86 -15.07
C GLU A 49 9.52 4.69 -14.66
N GLU A 50 8.60 4.93 -15.60
CA GLU A 50 7.34 5.64 -15.34
C GLU A 50 6.50 4.93 -14.27
N ALA A 51 6.40 3.60 -14.31
CA ALA A 51 5.69 2.83 -13.30
C ALA A 51 6.38 2.91 -11.93
N PHE A 52 7.71 2.95 -11.87
CA PHE A 52 8.44 3.17 -10.62
C PHE A 52 8.16 4.55 -10.00
N VAL A 53 8.25 5.62 -10.80
CA VAL A 53 7.97 6.99 -10.33
C VAL A 53 6.53 7.09 -9.83
N ARG A 54 5.57 6.53 -10.57
CA ARG A 54 4.17 6.54 -10.17
C ARG A 54 3.92 5.70 -8.91
N MET A 55 4.56 4.54 -8.78
CA MET A 55 4.45 3.71 -7.57
C MET A 55 4.97 4.44 -6.33
N ASP A 56 6.12 5.12 -6.43
CA ASP A 56 6.69 5.91 -5.34
C ASP A 56 5.75 7.05 -4.91
N ALA A 57 5.18 7.78 -5.87
CA ALA A 57 4.20 8.83 -5.59
C ALA A 57 2.97 8.28 -4.84
N LEU A 58 2.42 7.15 -5.30
CA LEU A 58 1.26 6.50 -4.68
C LEU A 58 1.58 6.02 -3.26
N VAL A 59 2.75 5.42 -3.03
CA VAL A 59 3.18 4.99 -1.68
C VAL A 59 3.29 6.19 -0.73
N LYS A 60 3.87 7.31 -1.19
CA LYS A 60 3.99 8.54 -0.39
C LYS A 60 2.64 9.17 -0.06
N GLU A 61 1.69 9.16 -0.99
CA GLU A 61 0.34 9.64 -0.73
C GLU A 61 -0.39 8.72 0.27
N ARG A 62 -0.24 7.40 0.10
CA ARG A 62 -0.82 6.40 0.99
C ARG A 62 -0.31 6.56 2.43
N GLN A 63 1.00 6.77 2.60
CA GLN A 63 1.58 7.03 3.91
C GLN A 63 0.99 8.28 4.56
N ARG A 64 0.85 9.38 3.82
CA ARG A 64 0.22 10.61 4.32
C ARG A 64 -1.22 10.39 4.78
N CYS A 65 -2.00 9.58 4.06
CA CYS A 65 -3.35 9.22 4.48
C CYS A 65 -3.37 8.41 5.78
N MET A 66 -2.43 7.46 5.95
CA MET A 66 -2.31 6.67 7.16
C MET A 66 -1.89 7.52 8.37
N ASP A 67 -0.88 8.38 8.20
CA ASP A 67 -0.38 9.24 9.27
C ASP A 67 -1.49 10.17 9.80
N GLU A 68 -2.28 10.77 8.89
CA GLU A 68 -3.41 11.61 9.29
C GLU A 68 -4.55 10.80 9.92
N PHE A 69 -4.80 9.58 9.42
CA PHE A 69 -5.80 8.68 10.03
C PHE A 69 -5.44 8.30 11.47
N ASP A 70 -4.16 8.02 11.73
CA ASP A 70 -3.65 7.67 13.05
C ASP A 70 -3.74 8.88 13.99
N ARG A 71 -3.32 10.07 13.53
CA ARG A 71 -3.50 11.32 14.27
C ARG A 71 -4.96 11.56 14.67
N LEU A 72 -5.90 11.37 13.74
CA LEU A 72 -7.33 11.51 14.02
C LEU A 72 -7.85 10.45 15.00
N SER A 73 -7.26 9.25 14.99
CA SER A 73 -7.60 8.16 15.93
C SER A 73 -7.16 8.49 17.35
N GLU A 74 -5.99 9.10 17.52
CA GLU A 74 -5.52 9.61 18.80
C GLU A 74 -6.43 10.72 19.33
N LEU A 75 -6.78 11.70 18.49
CA LEU A 75 -7.71 12.77 18.86
C LEU A 75 -9.08 12.23 19.28
N ALA A 76 -9.65 11.29 18.52
CA ALA A 76 -10.92 10.65 18.86
C ALA A 76 -10.85 9.89 20.18
N THR A 77 -9.74 9.21 20.46
CA THR A 77 -9.52 8.46 21.70
C THR A 77 -9.50 9.42 22.90
N ASN A 78 -8.78 10.53 22.78
CA ASN A 78 -8.73 11.55 23.83
C ASN A 78 -10.11 12.15 24.12
N LEU A 79 -10.92 12.41 23.08
CA LEU A 79 -12.30 12.90 23.23
C LEU A 79 -13.25 11.84 23.80
N ALA A 80 -13.09 10.57 23.42
CA ALA A 80 -13.95 9.48 23.89
C ALA A 80 -13.63 9.00 25.31
N ILE A 81 -12.37 9.13 25.77
CA ILE A 81 -11.97 8.90 27.16
C ILE A 81 -12.66 9.91 28.09
N ILE A 82 -12.96 11.13 27.60
CA ILE A 82 -13.55 12.20 28.38
C ILE A 82 -15.03 11.93 28.72
N GLU A 83 -15.80 11.18 27.93
CA GLU A 83 -17.18 10.78 28.30
C GLU A 83 -17.67 9.53 27.55
N SER A 84 -17.90 8.44 28.29
CA SER A 84 -18.36 7.16 27.72
C SER A 84 -19.87 7.14 27.45
N LYS A 85 -20.24 6.51 26.32
CA LYS A 85 -21.57 6.10 25.81
C LYS A 85 -22.27 7.08 24.87
N ALA A 86 -21.63 7.39 23.74
CA ALA A 86 -22.36 7.87 22.57
C ALA A 86 -23.10 6.71 21.88
N THR A 87 -24.40 6.56 22.18
CA THR A 87 -25.38 5.81 21.39
C THR A 87 -25.85 6.63 20.19
N ASP A 88 -24.92 7.03 19.33
CA ASP A 88 -25.24 7.80 18.12
C ASP A 88 -25.28 6.87 16.90
N GLY A 89 -26.47 6.75 16.29
CA GLY A 89 -26.69 5.90 15.13
C GLY A 89 -25.85 6.31 13.92
N GLU A 90 -25.57 7.61 13.76
CA GLU A 90 -24.74 8.11 12.67
C GLU A 90 -23.27 7.71 12.83
N LEU A 91 -22.71 7.89 14.04
CA LEU A 91 -21.34 7.45 14.34
C LEU A 91 -21.19 5.94 14.17
N ARG A 92 -22.24 5.16 14.50
CA ARG A 92 -22.25 3.72 14.27
C ARG A 92 -22.23 3.38 12.79
N ALA A 93 -23.06 4.03 11.98
CA ALA A 93 -23.09 3.85 10.54
C ALA A 93 -21.72 4.17 9.90
N ILE A 94 -21.11 5.31 10.27
CA ILE A 94 -19.77 5.68 9.80
C ILE A 94 -18.72 4.64 10.23
N SER A 95 -18.80 4.14 11.47
CA SER A 95 -17.88 3.11 11.96
C SER A 95 -17.98 1.80 11.18
N ASP A 96 -19.20 1.38 10.85
CA ASP A 96 -19.42 0.13 10.11
C ASP A 96 -19.04 0.26 8.62
N GLU A 97 -19.27 1.42 8.01
CA GLU A 97 -18.76 1.74 6.68
C GLU A 97 -17.22 1.76 6.66
N LEU A 98 -16.61 2.41 7.66
CA LEU A 98 -15.15 2.46 7.79
C LEU A 98 -14.52 1.07 7.88
N LYS A 99 -15.09 0.17 8.70
CA LYS A 99 -14.65 -1.23 8.79
C LYS A 99 -14.76 -1.95 7.44
N THR A 100 -15.82 -1.68 6.68
CA THR A 100 -16.02 -2.28 5.36
C THR A 100 -14.96 -1.82 4.39
N VAL A 101 -14.74 -0.51 4.29
CA VAL A 101 -13.71 0.09 3.41
C VAL A 101 -12.32 -0.43 3.76
N LEU A 102 -11.95 -0.47 5.04
CA LEU A 102 -10.63 -0.96 5.46
C LEU A 102 -10.46 -2.46 5.18
N ARG A 103 -11.51 -3.27 5.32
CA ARG A 103 -11.48 -4.70 4.97
C ARG A 103 -11.25 -4.90 3.48
N ASP A 104 -11.93 -4.12 2.64
CA ASP A 104 -11.78 -4.24 1.19
C ASP A 104 -10.42 -3.73 0.72
N ALA A 105 -9.92 -2.64 1.32
CA ALA A 105 -8.56 -2.18 1.09
C ALA A 105 -7.52 -3.25 1.49
N ALA A 106 -7.69 -3.95 2.62
CA ALA A 106 -6.79 -5.03 3.05
C ALA A 106 -6.77 -6.22 2.07
N LYS A 107 -7.92 -6.57 1.47
CA LYS A 107 -8.00 -7.59 0.41
C LYS A 107 -7.21 -7.15 -0.83
N LEU A 108 -7.41 -5.90 -1.26
CA LEU A 108 -6.68 -5.34 -2.40
C LEU A 108 -5.17 -5.30 -2.14
N ASP A 109 -4.76 -4.91 -0.93
CA ASP A 109 -3.35 -4.84 -0.55
C ASP A 109 -2.69 -6.24 -0.56
N THR A 110 -3.43 -7.26 -0.12
CA THR A 110 -2.98 -8.66 -0.20
C THR A 110 -2.79 -9.08 -1.66
N ALA A 111 -3.75 -8.80 -2.53
CA ALA A 111 -3.64 -9.10 -3.95
C ALA A 111 -2.48 -8.33 -4.61
N ASN A 112 -2.27 -7.07 -4.24
CA ASN A 112 -1.15 -6.25 -4.72
C ASN A 112 0.20 -6.83 -4.29
N LYS A 113 0.32 -7.27 -3.04
CA LYS A 113 1.51 -7.95 -2.53
C LYS A 113 1.83 -9.20 -3.34
N GLU A 114 0.84 -10.04 -3.61
CA GLU A 114 1.01 -11.25 -4.43
C GLU A 114 1.50 -10.91 -5.85
N ALA A 115 0.93 -9.88 -6.48
CA ALA A 115 1.36 -9.45 -7.81
C ALA A 115 2.79 -8.87 -7.83
N LEU A 116 3.18 -8.11 -6.80
CA LEU A 116 4.55 -7.62 -6.65
C LEU A 116 5.54 -8.77 -6.47
N LEU A 117 5.18 -9.80 -5.69
CA LEU A 117 6.02 -10.99 -5.53
C LEU A 117 6.18 -11.74 -6.86
N ALA A 118 5.10 -11.93 -7.62
CA ALA A 118 5.14 -12.56 -8.93
C ALA A 118 6.04 -11.78 -9.91
N GLN A 119 5.92 -10.44 -9.93
CA GLN A 119 6.80 -9.59 -10.75
C GLN A 119 8.27 -9.70 -10.34
N ARG A 120 8.55 -9.72 -9.03
CA ARG A 120 9.91 -9.91 -8.50
C ARG A 120 10.50 -11.25 -8.95
N GLU A 121 9.72 -12.33 -8.89
CA GLU A 121 10.17 -13.66 -9.35
C GLU A 121 10.45 -13.69 -10.85
N ALA A 122 9.59 -13.08 -11.66
CA ALA A 122 9.81 -12.96 -13.10
C ALA A 122 11.12 -12.23 -13.42
N MET A 123 11.38 -11.11 -12.73
CA MET A 123 12.62 -10.35 -12.88
C MET A 123 13.87 -11.14 -12.46
N LEU A 124 13.79 -11.90 -11.36
CA LEU A 124 14.90 -12.75 -10.93
C LEU A 124 15.23 -13.85 -11.96
N LYS A 125 14.21 -14.46 -12.56
CA LYS A 125 14.39 -15.45 -13.64
C LYS A 125 15.06 -14.83 -14.86
N LEU A 126 14.65 -13.62 -15.25
CA LEU A 126 15.26 -12.90 -16.37
C LEU A 126 16.73 -12.57 -16.11
N ILE A 127 17.06 -12.10 -14.90
CA ILE A 127 18.44 -11.83 -14.49
C ILE A 127 19.29 -13.11 -14.58
N GLU A 128 18.76 -14.24 -14.14
CA GLU A 128 19.46 -15.52 -14.21
C GLU A 128 19.70 -15.97 -15.65
N GLN A 129 18.71 -15.84 -16.53
CA GLN A 129 18.88 -16.10 -17.97
C GLN A 129 19.95 -15.22 -18.60
N LEU A 130 19.98 -13.93 -18.27
CA LEU A 130 21.01 -13.00 -18.76
C LEU A 130 22.42 -13.38 -18.26
N LYS A 131 22.55 -13.84 -17.01
CA LYS A 131 23.83 -14.35 -16.47
C LYS A 131 24.30 -15.59 -17.22
N GLN A 132 23.41 -16.54 -17.45
CA GLN A 132 23.72 -17.77 -18.20
C GLN A 132 24.12 -17.44 -19.64
N GLY A 133 23.39 -16.54 -20.32
CA GLY A 133 23.74 -16.07 -21.66
C GLY A 133 25.12 -15.41 -21.70
N LYS A 134 25.46 -14.57 -20.72
CA LYS A 134 26.80 -13.97 -20.60
C LYS A 134 27.89 -15.03 -20.39
N GLN A 135 27.64 -16.06 -19.58
CA GLN A 135 28.57 -17.17 -19.37
C GLN A 135 28.80 -17.96 -20.66
N ALA A 136 27.72 -18.26 -21.41
CA ALA A 136 27.81 -18.94 -22.69
C ALA A 136 28.63 -18.14 -23.71
N LEU A 137 28.38 -16.83 -23.85
CA LEU A 137 29.19 -15.94 -24.69
C LEU A 137 30.67 -15.93 -24.27
N GLY A 138 30.94 -15.90 -22.96
CA GLY A 138 32.30 -15.97 -22.41
C GLY A 138 33.01 -17.30 -22.70
N ALA A 139 32.28 -18.40 -22.85
CA ALA A 139 32.85 -19.71 -23.22
C ALA A 139 33.30 -19.72 -24.69
N TYR A 140 32.53 -19.14 -25.61
CA TYR A 140 32.92 -18.99 -27.02
C TYR A 140 34.13 -18.04 -27.19
N GLY A 141 34.18 -16.94 -26.42
CA GLY A 141 35.33 -16.03 -26.44
C GLY A 141 36.64 -16.64 -25.92
N ARG A 142 36.58 -17.68 -25.08
CA ARG A 142 37.78 -18.42 -24.61
C ARG A 142 38.19 -19.57 -25.51
N GLN A 143 37.26 -20.15 -26.28
CA GLN A 143 37.59 -21.17 -27.28
C GLN A 143 38.15 -20.56 -28.59
N GLY A 144 37.97 -19.25 -28.81
CA GLY A 144 38.62 -18.50 -29.90
C GLY A 144 40.09 -18.13 -29.63
N GLY A 145 40.66 -18.55 -28.50
CA GLY A 145 42.07 -18.34 -28.13
C GLY A 145 43.04 -19.41 -28.64
N SER A 146 42.71 -20.09 -29.74
CA SER A 146 43.69 -20.85 -30.53
C SER A 146 44.07 -19.99 -31.72
N GLU A 147 45.25 -19.36 -31.65
CA GLU A 147 46.01 -19.04 -32.85
C GLU A 147 46.06 -20.28 -33.78
N ALA A 148 45.99 -20.03 -35.09
CA ALA A 148 46.12 -20.99 -36.19
C ALA A 148 44.92 -21.92 -36.48
N ALA A 149 43.86 -21.40 -37.11
CA ALA A 149 42.94 -22.23 -37.89
C ALA A 149 42.43 -21.63 -39.21
N PHE A 150 42.99 -20.50 -39.68
CA PHE A 150 42.81 -20.07 -41.06
C PHE A 150 44.18 -19.84 -41.69
N VAL A 151 44.79 -20.96 -42.09
CA VAL A 151 45.86 -20.99 -43.07
C VAL A 151 45.26 -20.57 -44.40
N ASP A 152 45.55 -19.36 -44.87
CA ASP A 152 45.47 -19.06 -46.30
C ASP A 152 46.84 -19.36 -46.91
N LYS A 153 47.01 -20.60 -47.39
CA LYS A 153 48.07 -20.95 -48.33
C LYS A 153 47.50 -20.71 -49.72
N ASN A 154 47.47 -19.46 -50.18
CA ASN A 154 47.32 -19.17 -51.59
C ASN A 154 48.20 -17.99 -52.02
N LYS A 155 49.31 -18.40 -52.65
CA LYS A 155 50.17 -17.72 -53.64
C LYS A 155 51.16 -16.67 -53.17
#